data_AF-C1C5P9-F1
#
_entry.id   AF-C1C5P9-F1
#
_cell.length_a   1.000
_cell.length_b   1.000
_cell.length_c   1.000
_cell.angle_alpha   90.00
_cell.angle_beta   90.00
_cell.angle_gamma   90.00
#
_symmetry.space_group_name_H-M   'P 1'
#
loop_
_entity.id
_entity.type
_entity.pdbx_description
1 polymer ?
#
loop_
_entity_poly.entity_id
_entity_poly.type
_entity_poly.pdbx_seq_one_letter_code
_entity_poly.pdbx_strand_id
1 'polypeptide(L)' 'MDKKQNLTSFQELTTTELNQITGGGWWEELLHETILSKFKITKALELPIQL' A
#
# COMPACT_ATOMS: atom_id res chain seq x y z
N MET A 1 31.64 27.54 -14.99
CA MET A 1 30.20 27.23 -15.05
C MET A 1 29.77 26.81 -13.66
N ASP A 2 29.40 27.78 -12.83
CA ASP A 2 28.98 27.57 -11.45
C ASP A 2 27.53 27.09 -11.41
N LYS A 3 27.36 25.78 -11.57
CA LYS A 3 26.05 25.12 -11.41
C LYS A 3 26.05 24.26 -10.15
N LYS A 4 26.35 24.87 -9.00
CA LYS A 4 26.09 24.26 -7.69
C LYS A 4 24.59 24.37 -7.44
N GLN A 5 23.80 23.54 -8.14
CA GLN A 5 22.37 23.43 -7.91
C GLN A 5 22.18 23.02 -6.45
N ASN A 6 21.63 23.94 -5.68
CA ASN A 6 21.45 23.76 -4.26
C ASN A 6 20.41 22.64 -4.04
N LEU A 7 20.86 21.47 -3.56
CA LEU A 7 20.03 20.31 -3.23
C LEU A 7 19.06 20.57 -2.06
N THR A 8 18.95 21.81 -1.58
CA THR A 8 18.10 22.17 -0.44
C THR A 8 16.77 22.81 -0.85
N SER A 9 16.48 22.91 -2.15
CA SER A 9 15.21 23.47 -2.65
C SER A 9 14.10 22.42 -2.76
N PHE A 10 13.96 21.54 -1.76
CA PHE A 10 12.85 20.60 -1.70
C PHE A 10 11.73 21.20 -0.86
N GLN A 11 10.51 21.11 -1.39
CA GLN A 11 9.32 21.45 -0.62
C GLN A 11 9.14 20.38 0.46
N GLU A 12 9.07 20.81 1.73
CA GLU A 12 8.76 19.92 2.83
C GLU A 12 7.30 19.47 2.71
N LEU A 13 7.09 18.16 2.71
CA LEU A 13 5.75 17.58 2.56
C LEU A 13 5.00 17.69 3.88
N THR A 14 3.75 18.13 3.80
CA THR A 14 2.83 18.03 4.93
C THR A 14 2.47 16.56 5.20
N THR A 15 2.04 16.26 6.43
CA THR A 15 1.58 14.91 6.79
C THR A 15 0.42 14.42 5.91
N THR A 16 -0.44 15.33 5.47
CA THR A 16 -1.55 15.03 4.55
C THR A 16 -1.05 14.65 3.16
N GLU A 17 -0.12 15.41 2.58
CA GLU A 17 0.45 15.09 1.27
C GLU A 17 1.25 13.79 1.32
N LEU A 18 2.00 13.58 2.41
CA LEU A 18 2.69 12.32 2.63
C LEU A 18 1.70 11.15 2.67
N ASN A 19 0.59 11.27 3.40
CA ASN A 19 -0.45 10.24 3.46
C ASN A 19 -1.11 9.98 2.11
N GLN A 20 -1.25 10.98 1.24
CA GLN A 20 -1.74 10.78 -0.12
C GLN A 20 -0.75 10.02 -1.00
N ILE A 21 0.55 10.31 -0.86
CA ILE A 21 1.62 9.64 -1.63
C ILE A 21 1.84 8.20 -1.14
N THR A 22 1.89 8.02 0.17
CA THR A 22 2.10 6.70 0.78
C THR A 22 0.84 5.86 0.79
N GLY A 23 -0.30 6.39 0.34
CA GLY A 23 -1.60 5.73 0.30
C GLY A 23 -2.32 5.67 1.65
N GLY A 24 -1.70 6.12 2.74
CA GLY A 24 -2.32 6.21 4.05
C GLY A 24 -3.02 4.91 4.45
N GLY A 25 -4.29 5.02 4.87
CA GLY A 25 -5.12 3.86 5.27
C GLY A 25 -5.60 2.97 4.12
N TRP A 26 -5.45 3.38 2.85
CA TRP A 26 -5.88 2.55 1.71
C TRP A 26 -5.04 1.28 1.56
N TRP A 27 -3.77 1.29 1.97
CA TRP A 27 -2.95 0.08 1.97
C TRP A 27 -3.40 -0.93 3.00
N GLU A 28 -3.84 -0.46 4.18
CA GLU A 28 -4.36 -1.36 5.22
C GLU A 28 -5.65 -2.03 4.76
N GLU A 29 -6.55 -1.28 4.11
CA GLU A 29 -7.76 -1.83 3.51
C GLU A 29 -7.43 -2.83 2.38
N LEU A 30 -6.51 -2.48 1.47
CA LEU A 30 -6.13 -3.34 0.36
C LEU A 30 -5.43 -4.63 0.81
N LEU A 31 -4.58 -4.55 1.84
CA LEU A 31 -3.94 -5.70 2.45
C LEU A 31 -4.97 -6.58 3.16
N HIS A 32 -5.90 -5.98 3.89
CA HIS A 32 -6.96 -6.70 4.59
C HIS A 32 -7.86 -7.46 3.60
N GLU A 33 -8.29 -6.83 2.51
CA GLU A 33 -9.07 -7.47 1.46
C GLU A 33 -8.31 -8.62 0.78
N THR A 34 -7.03 -8.41 0.47
CA THR A 34 -6.19 -9.42 -0.18
C THR A 34 -6.00 -10.65 0.71
N ILE A 35 -5.72 -10.44 2.00
CA ILE A 35 -5.53 -11.53 2.97
C ILE A 35 -6.84 -12.27 3.18
N LEU A 36 -7.96 -11.56 3.37
CA LEU A 36 -9.27 -12.16 3.56
C LEU A 36 -9.73 -12.96 2.33
N SER A 37 -9.48 -12.44 1.13
CA SER A 37 -9.78 -13.13 -0.14
C SER A 37 -8.98 -14.43 -0.27
N LYS A 38 -7.67 -14.39 -0.01
CA LYS A 38 -6.83 -15.60 0.01
C LYS A 38 -7.32 -16.62 1.04
N PHE A 39 -7.66 -16.18 2.24
CA PHE A 39 -8.19 -17.06 3.29
C PHE A 39 -9.50 -17.74 2.88
N LYS A 40 -10.43 -17.00 2.27
CA LYS A 40 -11.68 -17.57 1.73
C LYS A 40 -11.42 -18.63 0.66
N ILE A 41 -10.47 -18.39 -0.25
CA ILE A 41 -10.11 -19.34 -1.30
C ILE A 41 -9.50 -20.61 -0.69
N THR A 42 -8.58 -20.47 0.26
CA THR A 42 -7.97 -21.63 0.94
C THR A 42 -9.01 -22.46 1.68
N LYS A 43 -9.95 -21.81 2.38
CA LYS A 43 -11.05 -22.52 3.07
C LYS A 43 -12.03 -23.19 2.12
N ALA A 44 -12.31 -22.58 0.97
CA ALA A 44 -13.11 -23.22 -0.08
C ALA A 44 -12.42 -24.44 -0.69
N LEU A 45 -11.08 -24.44 -0.77
CA LEU A 45 -10.29 -25.57 -1.27
C LEU A 45 -10.11 -26.70 -0.23
N GLU A 46 -10.18 -26.38 1.07
CA GLU A 46 -10.13 -27.36 2.17
C GLU A 46 -11.45 -28.11 2.41
N LEU A 47 -12.56 -27.68 1.80
CA LEU A 47 -13.80 -28.46 1.83
C LEU A 47 -13.60 -29.76 1.03
N PRO A 48 -13.92 -30.93 1.59
CA PRO A 48 -13.74 -32.20 0.88
C PRO A 48 -14.58 -32.14 -0.40
N ILE A 49 -13.92 -32.33 -1.54
CA ILE A 49 -14.59 -32.66 -2.79
C ILE A 49 -15.39 -33.92 -2.47
N GLN A 50 -16.71 -33.76 -2.33
CA GLN A 50 -17.63 -34.88 -2.23
C GLN A 50 -17.67 -35.49 -3.63
N LEU A 51 -16.87 -36.54 -3.80
CA LEU A 51 -16.72 -37.34 -5.01
C LEU A 51 -17.83 -38.40 -5.07
#